data_AF-A0ABD1VY66-F1
#
_entry.id   AF-A0ABD1VY66-F1
#
_cell.length_a   1.000
_cell.length_b   1.000
_cell.length_c   1.000
_cell.angle_alpha   90.00
_cell.angle_beta   90.00
_cell.angle_gamma   90.00
#
_symmetry.space_group_name_H-M   'P 1'
#
loop_
_entity.id
_entity.type
_entity.pdbx_description
1 polymer ?
#
loop_
_entity_poly.entity_id
_entity_poly.type
_entity_poly.pdbx_seq_one_letter_code
_entity_poly.pdbx_strand_id
1 'polypeptide(L)'
;MLNFIQQDDVIIGVFDTGIWPESESFNDKGLGPILSRWKGFCQSGQKFDPATHCNKKLIGAHYFIDGFLAAYGNPFNAIELEDFLSARDADGHGTHCASTAGGSSVNNVSLSGLALGTYYKITE
;
A
#
# COMPACT_ATOMS: atom_id res chain seq x y z
N MET A 1 1.36 2.17 -9.40
CA MET A 1 2.02 1.25 -8.43
C MET A 1 1.07 0.09 -8.14
N LEU A 2 1.58 -1.08 -7.71
CA LEU A 2 0.78 -2.27 -7.42
C LEU A 2 1.13 -2.82 -6.04
N ASN A 3 0.12 -2.92 -5.18
CA ASN A 3 0.26 -3.41 -3.81
C ASN A 3 -0.58 -4.66 -3.61
N PHE A 4 -0.10 -5.56 -2.75
CA PHE A 4 -0.74 -6.84 -2.47
C PHE A 4 -1.07 -6.93 -0.98
N ILE A 5 -2.37 -6.91 -0.69
CA ILE A 5 -2.91 -6.95 0.66
C ILE A 5 -3.44 -8.36 0.93
N GLN A 6 -2.87 -9.03 1.93
CA GLN A 6 -3.38 -10.32 2.38
C GLN A 6 -4.62 -10.10 3.25
N GLN A 7 -5.67 -10.87 2.95
CA GLN A 7 -6.81 -11.04 3.83
C GLN A 7 -7.21 -12.51 3.94
N ASP A 8 -6.95 -13.07 5.12
CA ASP A 8 -7.21 -14.47 5.42
C ASP A 8 -6.63 -15.39 4.33
N ASP A 9 -7.49 -15.98 3.51
CA ASP A 9 -7.12 -16.89 2.43
C ASP A 9 -7.11 -16.25 1.03
N VAL A 10 -7.30 -14.93 0.93
CA VAL A 10 -7.31 -14.13 -0.31
C VAL A 10 -6.17 -13.10 -0.35
N ILE A 11 -5.73 -12.75 -1.55
CA ILE A 11 -4.76 -11.67 -1.79
C ILE A 11 -5.42 -10.66 -2.73
N ILE A 12 -5.52 -9.41 -2.29
CA ILE A 12 -6.09 -8.30 -3.06
C ILE A 12 -4.95 -7.53 -3.71
N GLY A 13 -4.95 -7.46 -5.04
CA GLY A 13 -4.04 -6.60 -5.80
C GLY A 13 -4.68 -5.23 -6.03
N VAL A 14 -4.00 -4.15 -5.67
CA VAL A 14 -4.48 -2.77 -5.82
C VAL A 14 -3.52 -2.01 -6.73
N PHE A 15 -3.98 -1.67 -7.94
CA PHE A 15 -3.22 -0.89 -8.91
C PHE A 15 -3.60 0.59 -8.78
N ASP A 16 -2.72 1.39 -8.18
CA ASP A 16 -3.04 2.76 -7.75
C ASP A 16 -1.77 3.63 -7.56
N THR A 17 -1.85 4.76 -6.88
CA THR A 17 -0.74 5.73 -6.68
C THR A 17 0.34 5.27 -5.71
N GLY A 18 0.17 4.13 -5.04
CA GLY A 18 1.14 3.61 -4.07
C GLY A 18 0.47 3.12 -2.80
N ILE A 19 1.28 2.95 -1.75
CA ILE A 19 0.80 2.69 -0.39
C ILE A 19 1.65 3.41 0.65
N TRP A 20 1.02 3.86 1.74
CA TRP A 20 1.69 4.34 2.94
C TRP A 20 1.79 3.21 3.98
N PRO A 21 2.86 2.41 3.98
CA PRO A 21 2.96 1.16 4.72
C PRO A 21 2.86 1.33 6.24
N GLU A 22 3.20 2.50 6.77
CA GLU A 22 3.15 2.80 8.21
C GLU A 22 1.73 3.08 8.72
N SER A 23 0.73 3.17 7.85
CA SER A 23 -0.65 3.32 8.29
C SER A 23 -1.08 2.13 9.14
N GLU A 24 -1.77 2.40 10.25
CA GLU A 24 -2.36 1.35 11.10
C GLU A 24 -3.35 0.46 10.32
N SER A 25 -3.89 0.93 9.19
CA SER A 25 -4.72 0.09 8.30
C SER A 25 -3.95 -1.09 7.69
N PHE A 26 -2.62 -1.08 7.71
CA PHE A 26 -1.78 -2.16 7.20
C PHE A 26 -0.99 -2.86 8.31
N ASN A 27 -1.40 -2.72 9.57
CA ASN A 27 -0.87 -3.52 10.65
C ASN A 27 -1.23 -5.01 10.44
N ASP A 28 -0.32 -5.90 10.83
CA ASP A 28 -0.46 -7.34 10.64
C ASP A 28 -0.70 -8.11 11.96
N LYS A 29 -1.15 -7.39 13.00
CA LYS A 29 -1.46 -7.97 14.31
C LYS A 29 -2.61 -8.96 14.17
N GLY A 30 -2.43 -10.15 14.75
CA GLY A 30 -3.42 -11.22 14.68
C GLY A 30 -3.49 -11.98 13.36
N LEU A 31 -2.73 -11.58 12.33
CA LEU A 31 -2.70 -12.32 11.06
C LEU A 31 -1.82 -13.58 11.16
N GLY A 32 -2.27 -14.64 10.49
CA GLY A 32 -1.48 -15.85 10.23
C GLY A 32 -0.29 -15.59 9.29
N PRO A 33 0.49 -16.64 8.95
CA PRO A 33 1.60 -16.51 8.03
C PRO A 33 1.14 -16.05 6.63
N ILE A 34 2.07 -15.53 5.84
CA ILE A 34 1.82 -15.24 4.43
C ILE A 34 1.43 -16.55 3.72
N LEU A 35 0.41 -16.47 2.87
CA LEU A 35 -0.09 -17.63 2.13
C LEU A 35 1.03 -18.29 1.32
N SER A 36 1.23 -19.60 1.49
CA SER A 36 2.34 -20.34 0.88
C SER A 36 2.37 -20.30 -0.66
N ARG A 37 1.20 -20.07 -1.27
CA ARG A 37 1.04 -19.87 -2.72
C ARG A 37 1.51 -18.50 -3.21
N TRP A 38 1.69 -17.51 -2.33
CA TRP A 38 2.23 -16.21 -2.68
C TRP A 38 3.68 -16.35 -3.17
N LYS A 39 4.00 -15.69 -4.29
CA LYS A 39 5.33 -15.69 -4.92
C LYS A 39 5.85 -14.30 -5.28
N GLY A 40 5.08 -13.24 -4.99
CA GLY A 40 5.55 -11.88 -5.20
C GLY A 40 6.50 -11.44 -4.10
N PHE A 41 6.91 -10.18 -4.18
CA PHE A 41 7.88 -9.59 -3.25
C PHE A 41 7.59 -8.10 -3.07
N CYS A 42 8.30 -7.48 -2.13
CA CYS A 42 8.32 -6.03 -2.02
C CYS A 42 9.58 -5.48 -2.64
N GLN A 43 9.41 -4.66 -3.67
CA GLN A 43 10.49 -3.99 -4.38
C GLN A 43 11.01 -2.83 -3.54
N SER A 44 12.32 -2.78 -3.31
CA SER A 44 12.97 -1.64 -2.67
C SER A 44 12.95 -0.41 -3.58
N GLY A 45 12.87 0.77 -2.99
CA GLY A 45 12.97 2.03 -3.72
C GLY A 45 13.14 3.23 -2.81
N GLN A 46 13.03 4.42 -3.37
CA GLN A 46 13.11 5.67 -2.61
C GLN A 46 12.14 5.68 -1.42
N LYS A 47 12.68 5.85 -0.21
CA LYS A 47 11.94 5.83 1.06
C LYS A 47 11.07 4.57 1.26
N PHE A 48 11.39 3.46 0.60
CA PHE A 48 10.67 2.20 0.75
C PHE A 48 11.69 1.06 0.92
N ASP A 49 11.93 0.70 2.18
CA ASP A 49 12.68 -0.49 2.58
C ASP A 49 11.74 -1.69 2.78
N PRO A 50 11.81 -2.74 1.94
CA PRO A 50 10.98 -3.93 2.06
C PRO A 50 11.05 -4.62 3.43
N ALA A 51 12.19 -4.55 4.11
CA ALA A 51 12.41 -5.22 5.39
C ALA A 51 11.58 -4.61 6.54
N THR A 52 11.25 -3.32 6.44
CA THR A 52 10.49 -2.60 7.46
C THR A 52 9.07 -2.25 7.02
N HIS A 53 8.83 -2.15 5.71
CA HIS A 53 7.56 -1.67 5.18
C HIS A 53 6.62 -2.79 4.71
N CYS A 54 7.14 -3.99 4.49
CA CYS A 54 6.29 -5.15 4.21
C CYS A 54 6.22 -6.10 5.38
N ASN A 55 5.07 -6.73 5.53
CA ASN A 55 4.72 -7.55 6.69
C ASN A 55 3.70 -8.63 6.26
N LYS A 56 2.99 -9.27 7.21
CA LYS A 56 2.01 -10.31 6.83
C LYS A 56 0.69 -9.74 6.27
N LYS A 57 0.52 -8.42 6.27
CA LYS A 57 -0.62 -7.70 5.74
C LYS A 57 -0.32 -7.12 4.35
N LEU A 58 0.68 -6.25 4.24
CA LEU A 58 1.24 -5.80 2.96
C LEU A 58 2.36 -6.76 2.55
N ILE A 59 2.00 -7.75 1.73
CA ILE A 59 2.87 -8.89 1.40
C ILE A 59 3.66 -8.68 0.09
N GLY A 60 3.32 -7.65 -0.67
CA GLY A 60 3.95 -7.31 -1.94
C GLY A 60 3.71 -5.85 -2.32
N ALA A 61 4.70 -5.22 -2.94
CA ALA A 61 4.65 -3.82 -3.35
C ALA A 61 5.60 -3.60 -4.54
N HIS A 62 5.07 -3.07 -5.62
CA HIS A 62 5.79 -2.81 -6.87
C HIS A 62 5.43 -1.44 -7.42
N TYR A 63 6.34 -0.87 -8.20
CA TYR A 63 6.08 0.34 -8.97
C TYR A 63 6.56 0.15 -10.40
N PHE A 64 5.86 0.80 -11.34
CA PHE A 64 6.10 0.65 -12.77
C PHE A 64 6.24 2.04 -13.36
N ILE A 65 7.47 2.43 -13.68
CA ILE A 65 7.79 3.79 -14.13
C ILE A 65 8.14 3.85 -15.62
N ASP A 66 8.50 2.71 -16.23
CA ASP A 66 9.00 2.66 -17.62
C ASP A 66 8.00 3.21 -18.63
N GLY A 67 6.71 2.92 -18.45
CA GLY A 67 5.65 3.46 -19.32
C GLY A 67 5.53 4.98 -19.25
N PHE A 68 5.69 5.56 -18.06
CA PHE A 68 5.72 7.01 -17.88
C PHE A 68 6.97 7.62 -18.54
N LEU A 69 8.15 7.04 -18.29
CA LEU A 69 9.41 7.52 -18.89
C LEU A 69 9.41 7.45 -20.41
N ALA A 70 8.78 6.42 -20.98
CA ALA A 70 8.64 6.29 -22.43
C ALA A 70 7.72 7.37 -23.02
N ALA A 71 6.67 7.79 -22.29
CA ALA A 71 5.71 8.78 -22.76
C ALA A 71 6.15 10.24 -22.52
N TYR A 72 6.82 10.51 -21.39
CA TYR A 72 7.12 11.86 -20.92
C TYR A 72 8.62 12.19 -20.84
N GLY A 73 9.48 11.21 -21.09
CA GLY A 73 10.94 11.38 -21.10
C GLY A 73 11.62 11.01 -19.77
N ASN A 74 12.95 11.03 -19.81
CA ASN A 74 13.85 10.69 -18.70
C ASN A 74 14.82 11.88 -18.47
N PRO A 75 15.13 12.25 -17.21
CA PRO A 75 14.78 11.55 -15.96
C PRO A 75 13.41 11.91 -15.38
N PHE A 76 12.89 10.98 -14.58
CA PHE A 76 11.75 11.24 -13.72
C PHE A 76 12.13 12.31 -12.69
N ASN A 77 11.46 13.46 -12.74
CA ASN A 77 11.67 14.54 -11.79
C ASN A 77 10.82 14.34 -10.53
N ALA A 78 11.25 13.43 -9.65
CA ALA A 78 10.56 13.11 -8.41
C ALA A 78 10.33 14.33 -7.49
N ILE A 79 11.20 15.34 -7.56
CA ILE A 79 11.10 16.54 -6.71
C ILE A 79 9.97 17.43 -7.21
N GLU A 80 9.90 17.69 -8.51
CA GLU A 80 8.87 18.54 -9.11
C GLU A 80 7.48 17.90 -9.03
N LEU A 81 7.42 16.56 -9.13
CA LEU A 81 6.18 15.81 -9.02
C LEU A 81 5.81 15.45 -7.57
N GLU A 82 6.64 15.84 -6.60
CA GLU A 82 6.50 15.51 -5.17
C GLU A 82 6.28 14.01 -4.90
N ASP A 83 6.91 13.14 -5.69
CA ASP A 83 6.64 11.70 -5.74
C ASP A 83 7.90 10.85 -5.42
N PHE A 84 7.76 9.52 -5.40
CA PHE A 84 8.81 8.57 -5.08
C PHE A 84 9.06 7.59 -6.23
N LEU A 85 10.34 7.31 -6.50
CA LEU A 85 10.74 6.13 -7.29
C LEU A 85 10.66 4.86 -6.41
N SER A 86 9.46 4.53 -5.95
CA SER A 86 9.14 3.36 -5.15
C SER A 86 7.64 3.07 -5.17
N ALA A 87 7.19 2.10 -4.36
CA ALA A 87 5.76 1.85 -4.12
C ALA A 87 5.15 2.77 -3.05
N ARG A 88 5.91 3.72 -2.49
CA ARG A 88 5.41 4.65 -1.48
C ARG A 88 4.42 5.62 -2.12
N ASP A 89 3.30 5.81 -1.44
CA ASP A 89 2.27 6.77 -1.85
C ASP A 89 2.65 8.20 -1.47
N ALA A 90 2.64 9.11 -2.44
CA ALA A 90 2.76 10.55 -2.22
C ALA A 90 1.40 11.28 -2.29
N ASP A 91 0.41 10.67 -2.95
CA ASP A 91 -0.90 11.28 -3.23
C ASP A 91 -1.92 10.94 -2.13
N GLY A 92 -1.99 9.67 -1.74
CA GLY A 92 -2.90 9.14 -0.73
C GLY A 92 -4.07 8.33 -1.30
N HIS A 93 -4.42 8.49 -2.59
CA HIS A 93 -5.50 7.73 -3.22
C HIS A 93 -5.28 6.21 -3.09
N GLY A 94 -4.08 5.73 -3.40
CA GLY A 94 -3.73 4.31 -3.28
C GLY A 94 -3.82 3.76 -1.87
N THR A 95 -3.38 4.53 -0.88
CA THR A 95 -3.51 4.19 0.55
C THR A 95 -4.98 4.13 0.98
N HIS A 96 -5.80 5.08 0.55
CA HIS A 96 -7.23 5.13 0.86
C HIS A 96 -7.99 3.96 0.20
N CYS A 97 -7.71 3.67 -1.07
CA CYS A 97 -8.30 2.56 -1.80
C CYS A 97 -7.87 1.20 -1.22
N ALA A 98 -6.57 1.00 -0.96
CA ALA A 98 -6.06 -0.25 -0.41
C ALA A 98 -6.57 -0.53 1.00
N SER A 99 -6.65 0.50 1.85
CA SER A 99 -7.26 0.35 3.16
C SER A 99 -8.75 0.00 3.02
N THR A 100 -9.50 0.66 2.13
CA THR A 100 -10.94 0.40 1.98
C THR A 100 -11.23 -1.04 1.55
N ALA A 101 -10.45 -1.54 0.59
CA ALA A 101 -10.59 -2.90 0.08
C ALA A 101 -10.12 -3.96 1.08
N GLY A 102 -9.01 -3.71 1.77
CA GLY A 102 -8.29 -4.76 2.49
C GLY A 102 -7.72 -4.38 3.84
N GLY A 103 -8.06 -3.23 4.42
CA GLY A 103 -7.49 -2.71 5.67
C GLY A 103 -7.72 -3.60 6.89
N SER A 104 -6.83 -3.48 7.86
CA SER A 104 -6.99 -4.00 9.23
C SER A 104 -7.90 -3.08 10.03
N SER A 105 -8.54 -3.62 11.07
CA SER A 105 -9.41 -2.82 11.94
C SER A 105 -8.59 -1.79 12.72
N VAL A 106 -9.02 -0.53 12.73
CA VAL A 106 -8.38 0.57 13.47
C VAL A 106 -9.43 1.32 14.28
N ASN A 107 -9.24 1.36 15.60
CA ASN A 107 -10.18 2.01 16.51
C ASN A 107 -9.89 3.51 16.65
N ASN A 108 -10.90 4.28 17.06
CA ASN A 108 -10.80 5.70 17.39
C ASN A 108 -10.21 6.57 16.26
N VAL A 109 -10.56 6.25 15.02
CA VAL A 109 -10.16 7.08 13.87
C VAL A 109 -11.25 8.10 13.55
N SER A 110 -10.84 9.28 13.11
CA SER A 110 -11.73 10.35 12.66
C SER A 110 -10.96 11.28 11.72
N LEU A 111 -11.69 12.04 10.90
CA LEU A 111 -11.13 13.15 10.14
C LEU A 111 -11.47 14.46 10.87
N SER A 112 -10.52 15.02 11.62
CA SER A 112 -10.74 16.24 12.40
C SER A 112 -11.98 16.16 13.31
N GLY A 113 -12.25 14.99 13.89
CA GLY A 113 -13.42 14.72 14.74
C GLY A 113 -14.69 14.27 13.99
N LEU A 114 -14.72 14.32 12.66
CA LEU A 114 -15.81 13.80 11.86
C LEU A 114 -15.70 12.28 11.68
N ALA A 115 -16.85 11.61 11.65
CA ALA A 115 -16.97 10.15 11.48
C ALA A 115 -16.14 9.33 12.48
N LEU A 116 -16.09 9.77 13.75
CA LEU A 116 -15.40 9.04 14.80
C LEU A 116 -15.95 7.62 14.93
N GLY A 117 -15.07 6.63 14.83
CA GLY A 117 -15.46 5.24 14.96
C GLY A 117 -14.32 4.25 14.83
N THR A 118 -14.70 3.00 14.59
CA THR A 118 -13.77 1.95 14.19
C THR A 118 -13.82 1.81 12.68
N TYR A 119 -12.67 1.98 12.06
CA TYR A 119 -12.50 1.72 10.65
C TYR A 119 -12.17 0.25 10.43
N TYR A 120 -12.77 -0.33 9.38
CA TYR A 120 -12.48 -1.67 8.91
C TYR A 120 -12.80 -1.74 7.41
N LYS A 121 -12.21 -2.73 6.74
CA LYS A 121 -12.49 -3.06 5.33
C LYS A 121 -13.98 -3.28 5.07
N ILE A 122 -14.39 -3.16 3.82
CA ILE A 122 -15.73 -3.60 3.40
C ILE A 122 -15.85 -5.12 3.60
N THR A 123 -16.92 -5.57 4.26
CA THR A 123 -17.30 -6.98 4.40
C THR A 123 -18.50 -7.26 3.50
N GLU A 124 -18.42 -8.28 2.66
CA GLU A 124 -19.61 -8.92 2.06
C GLU A 124 -20.20 -9.96 3.01
#